data_AF-A0A954UUR4-F1
#
_entry.id   AF-A0A954UUR4-F1
#
_cell.length_a   1.000
_cell.length_b   1.000
_cell.length_c   1.000
_cell.angle_alpha   90.00
_cell.angle_beta   90.00
_cell.angle_gamma   90.00
#
_symmetry.space_group_name_H-M   'P 1'
#
loop_
_entity.id
_entity.type
_entity.pdbx_description
1 polymer ?
#
loop_
_entity_poly.entity_id
_entity_poly.type
_entity_poly.pdbx_seq_one_letter_code
_entity_poly.pdbx_strand_id
1 'polypeptide(L)'
;MTRATRIAISAVLSSVSLLASSVAQAELPSIRLDRLTPLGASAGATVEAEIAGADIEDLQSLRFDHPGLTAEPIEGQPNKFRVHVAPDVPPGTYDARVVGRWGVSNPRLFAVDRGLTDVVEAEPNNDPQQAQEVTVNCAVAGTSDGNNVDQFRF
;
A
#
# COMPACT_ATOMS: atom_id res chain seq x y z
N MET A 1 -22.03 -6.85 66.97
CA MET A 1 -20.91 -6.26 66.20
C MET A 1 -20.56 -7.05 64.92
N THR A 2 -21.50 -7.82 64.34
CA THR A 2 -21.22 -8.77 63.24
C THR A 2 -21.81 -8.39 61.88
N ARG A 3 -22.72 -7.39 61.82
CA ARG A 3 -23.34 -6.92 60.55
C ARG A 3 -22.55 -5.81 59.85
N ALA A 4 -21.94 -4.89 60.61
CA ALA A 4 -21.19 -3.76 60.04
C ALA A 4 -19.94 -4.20 59.26
N THR A 5 -19.22 -5.21 59.75
CA THR A 5 -18.02 -5.76 59.12
C THR A 5 -18.30 -6.47 57.79
N ARG A 6 -19.48 -7.10 57.65
CA ARG A 6 -19.90 -7.78 56.40
C ARG A 6 -20.26 -6.80 55.27
N ILE A 7 -20.78 -5.62 55.63
CA ILE A 7 -21.11 -4.55 54.67
C ILE A 7 -19.82 -3.87 54.16
N ALA A 8 -18.87 -3.61 55.07
CA ALA A 8 -17.57 -3.04 54.71
C ALA A 8 -16.77 -3.94 53.76
N ILE A 9 -16.76 -5.25 53.98
CA ILE A 9 -16.06 -6.21 53.10
C ILE A 9 -16.71 -6.29 51.72
N SER A 10 -18.06 -6.27 51.63
CA SER A 10 -18.77 -6.29 50.34
C SER A 10 -18.59 -5.00 49.53
N ALA A 11 -18.51 -3.85 50.20
CA ALA A 11 -18.27 -2.56 49.57
C ALA A 11 -16.84 -2.44 49.01
N VAL A 12 -15.85 -2.97 49.72
CA VAL A 12 -14.45 -3.01 49.25
C VAL A 12 -14.28 -4.00 48.08
N LEU A 13 -14.91 -5.19 48.14
CA LEU A 13 -14.87 -6.15 47.03
C LEU A 13 -15.51 -5.60 45.75
N SER A 14 -16.66 -4.91 45.87
CA SER A 14 -17.34 -4.31 44.71
C SER A 14 -16.53 -3.16 44.09
N SER A 15 -15.82 -2.39 44.91
CA SER A 15 -14.98 -1.28 44.44
C SER A 15 -13.72 -1.75 43.69
N VAL A 16 -13.17 -2.90 44.07
CA VAL A 16 -12.03 -3.53 43.36
C VAL A 16 -12.47 -4.14 42.01
N SER A 17 -13.68 -4.70 41.92
CA SER A 17 -14.22 -5.22 40.66
C SER A 17 -14.50 -4.14 39.61
N LEU A 18 -14.85 -2.92 40.03
CA LEU A 18 -15.07 -1.78 39.12
C LEU A 18 -13.77 -1.27 38.47
N LEU A 19 -12.63 -1.35 39.19
CA LEU A 19 -11.31 -0.96 38.69
C LEU A 19 -10.67 -2.00 37.75
N ALA A 20 -11.20 -3.23 37.73
CA ALA A 20 -10.81 -4.29 36.80
C ALA A 20 -11.66 -4.29 35.51
N SER A 21 -12.42 -3.22 35.26
CA SER A 21 -13.08 -3.03 33.97
C SER A 21 -11.99 -2.78 32.93
N SER A 22 -11.60 -3.85 32.22
CA SER A 22 -10.75 -3.75 31.04
C SER A 22 -11.37 -2.71 30.12
N VAL A 23 -10.62 -1.65 29.83
CA VAL A 23 -10.99 -0.70 28.79
C VAL A 23 -11.09 -1.53 27.51
N ALA A 24 -12.29 -1.71 26.97
CA ALA A 24 -12.45 -2.38 25.70
C ALA A 24 -11.73 -1.52 24.65
N GLN A 25 -10.57 -1.98 24.16
CA GLN A 25 -9.88 -1.32 23.06
C GLN A 25 -10.65 -1.64 21.78
N ALA A 26 -11.48 -0.68 21.36
CA ALA A 26 -12.15 -0.70 20.06
C ALA A 26 -11.26 0.00 19.03
N GLU A 27 -10.05 -0.53 18.82
CA GLU A 27 -9.21 -0.08 17.70
C GLU A 27 -9.80 -0.68 16.41
N LEU A 28 -10.19 0.20 15.49
CA LEU A 28 -10.58 -0.22 14.16
C LEU A 28 -9.34 -0.71 13.39
N PRO A 29 -9.51 -1.62 12.41
CA PRO A 29 -8.44 -1.95 11.47
C PRO A 29 -7.84 -0.68 10.85
N SER A 30 -6.58 -0.77 10.40
CA SER A 30 -5.89 0.36 9.78
C SER A 30 -5.27 -0.11 8.48
N ILE A 31 -5.66 0.53 7.38
CA ILE A 31 -5.16 0.16 6.05
C ILE A 31 -3.64 0.22 6.03
N ARG A 32 -3.00 -0.90 5.72
CA ARG A 32 -1.55 -0.96 5.54
C ARG A 32 -1.25 -1.18 4.06
N LEU A 33 -0.69 -0.16 3.42
CA LEU A 33 -0.21 -0.26 2.04
C LEU A 33 1.23 -0.78 2.06
N ASP A 34 1.41 -2.06 1.73
CA ASP A 34 2.71 -2.71 1.77
C ASP A 34 3.46 -2.59 0.44
N ARG A 35 2.76 -2.70 -0.69
CA ARG A 35 3.33 -2.67 -2.05
C ARG A 35 2.47 -1.83 -2.99
N LEU A 36 3.14 -1.17 -3.93
CA LEU A 36 2.59 -0.51 -5.11
C LEU A 36 3.46 -0.92 -6.31
N THR A 37 2.87 -1.55 -7.32
CA THR A 37 3.59 -2.05 -8.49
C THR A 37 2.87 -1.61 -9.77
N PRO A 38 3.52 -0.90 -10.70
CA PRO A 38 4.91 -0.44 -10.64
C PRO A 38 5.12 0.66 -9.59
N LEU A 39 6.38 0.86 -9.17
CA LEU A 39 6.77 1.90 -8.22
C LEU A 39 6.96 3.28 -8.87
N GLY A 40 6.60 3.43 -10.14
CA GLY A 40 6.74 4.67 -10.87
C GLY A 40 6.28 4.56 -12.32
N ALA A 41 6.31 5.70 -13.00
CA ALA A 41 6.07 5.81 -14.44
C ALA A 41 6.64 7.13 -14.98
N SER A 42 6.89 7.16 -16.28
CA SER A 42 7.30 8.38 -16.98
C SER A 42 6.24 9.48 -16.96
N ALA A 43 6.68 10.74 -16.96
CA ALA A 43 5.79 11.88 -17.17
C ALA A 43 5.02 11.75 -18.49
N GLY A 44 3.69 11.89 -18.45
CA GLY A 44 2.79 11.71 -19.59
C GLY A 44 2.30 10.28 -19.79
N ALA A 45 2.78 9.31 -19.00
CA ALA A 45 2.36 7.92 -19.11
C ALA A 45 1.04 7.64 -18.39
N THR A 46 0.43 6.52 -18.75
CA THR A 46 -0.66 5.89 -18.01
C THR A 46 -0.27 4.45 -17.74
N VAL A 47 -0.33 4.04 -16.47
CA VAL A 47 0.07 2.69 -16.04
C VAL A 47 -1.02 2.06 -15.18
N GLU A 48 -1.14 0.74 -15.23
CA GLU A 48 -1.98 -0.01 -14.29
C GLU A 48 -1.13 -0.36 -13.07
N ALA A 49 -1.51 0.18 -11.92
CA ALA A 49 -0.85 -0.06 -10.65
C ALA A 49 -1.65 -1.03 -9.79
N GLU A 50 -1.00 -2.07 -9.31
CA GLU A 50 -1.52 -3.02 -8.34
C GLU A 50 -1.00 -2.71 -6.93
N ILE A 51 -1.88 -2.78 -5.95
CA ILE A 51 -1.56 -2.58 -4.54
C ILE A 51 -1.69 -3.89 -3.77
N ALA A 52 -0.84 -4.06 -2.75
CA ALA A 52 -0.95 -5.18 -1.81
C ALA A 52 -0.70 -4.69 -0.38
N GLY A 53 -1.33 -5.34 0.59
CA GLY A 53 -1.34 -4.87 1.96
C GLY A 53 -2.28 -5.64 2.88
N ALA A 54 -2.57 -5.03 4.04
CA ALA A 54 -3.52 -5.52 5.03
C ALA A 54 -4.67 -4.52 5.21
N ASP A 55 -5.85 -5.02 5.59
CA ASP A 55 -7.06 -4.24 5.84
C ASP A 55 -7.46 -3.36 4.64
N ILE A 56 -7.32 -3.89 3.43
CA ILE A 56 -7.55 -3.20 2.15
C ILE A 56 -8.96 -3.45 1.58
N GLU A 57 -9.98 -3.63 2.44
CA GLU A 57 -11.35 -3.82 1.99
C GLU A 57 -11.99 -2.51 1.50
N ASP A 58 -12.86 -2.63 0.49
CA ASP A 58 -13.67 -1.54 -0.06
C ASP A 58 -12.84 -0.29 -0.42
N LEU A 59 -11.72 -0.48 -1.13
CA LEU A 59 -10.89 0.63 -1.59
C LEU A 59 -11.69 1.56 -2.51
N GLN A 60 -11.57 2.86 -2.25
CA GLN A 60 -12.29 3.92 -2.94
C GLN A 60 -11.38 4.71 -3.88
N SER A 61 -10.14 4.98 -3.48
CA SER A 61 -9.20 5.76 -4.29
C SER A 61 -7.74 5.50 -3.93
N LEU A 62 -6.86 5.71 -4.92
CA LEU A 62 -5.43 5.91 -4.74
C LEU A 62 -5.14 7.41 -4.92
N ARG A 63 -4.54 8.04 -3.92
CA ARG A 63 -4.31 9.49 -3.88
C ARG A 63 -2.82 9.79 -3.83
N PHE A 64 -2.45 10.85 -4.52
CA PHE A 64 -1.09 11.38 -4.56
C PHE A 64 -1.02 12.77 -3.91
N ASP A 65 0.16 13.15 -3.45
CA ASP A 65 0.45 14.49 -2.91
C ASP A 65 0.68 15.55 -4.01
N HIS A 66 0.69 15.16 -5.29
CA HIS A 66 0.81 16.05 -6.44
C HIS A 66 -0.44 15.99 -7.34
N PRO A 67 -1.05 17.14 -7.73
CA PRO A 67 -2.31 17.17 -8.47
C PRO A 67 -2.21 16.63 -9.91
N GLY A 68 -1.00 16.61 -10.48
CA GLY A 68 -0.75 15.99 -11.79
C GLY A 68 -0.63 14.46 -11.77
N LEU A 69 -0.79 13.83 -10.60
CA LEU A 69 -0.87 12.38 -10.44
C LEU A 69 -2.29 12.02 -10.01
N THR A 70 -3.02 11.30 -10.86
CA THR A 70 -4.39 10.86 -10.58
C THR A 70 -4.51 9.36 -10.76
N ALA A 71 -5.52 8.77 -10.14
CA ALA A 71 -5.78 7.35 -10.28
C ALA A 71 -7.27 7.02 -10.23
N GLU A 72 -7.68 6.08 -11.09
CA GLU A 72 -9.05 5.59 -11.18
C GLU A 72 -9.08 4.09 -10.87
N PRO A 73 -10.04 3.58 -10.08
CA PRO A 73 -10.16 2.14 -9.83
C PRO A 73 -10.46 1.40 -11.14
N ILE A 74 -9.91 0.20 -11.28
CA ILE A 74 -10.19 -0.67 -12.43
C ILE A 74 -11.36 -1.60 -12.09
N GLU A 75 -12.41 -1.56 -12.91
CA GLU A 75 -13.62 -2.38 -12.70
C GLU A 75 -13.30 -3.88 -12.64
N GLY A 76 -13.86 -4.57 -11.66
CA GLY A 76 -13.61 -6.00 -11.42
C GLY A 76 -12.25 -6.33 -10.80
N GLN A 77 -11.37 -5.34 -10.57
CA GLN A 77 -10.04 -5.53 -10.01
C GLN A 77 -9.85 -4.63 -8.77
N PRO A 78 -10.31 -5.06 -7.57
CA PRO A 78 -10.42 -4.20 -6.39
C PRO A 78 -9.08 -3.63 -5.88
N ASN A 79 -7.97 -4.27 -6.23
CA ASN A 79 -6.62 -3.87 -5.83
C ASN A 79 -5.84 -3.15 -6.96
N LYS A 80 -6.50 -2.79 -8.07
CA LYS A 80 -5.83 -2.15 -9.19
C LYS A 80 -6.42 -0.80 -9.54
N PHE A 81 -5.51 0.11 -9.90
CA PHE A 81 -5.81 1.47 -10.27
C PHE A 81 -5.12 1.83 -11.57
N ARG A 82 -5.81 2.53 -12.46
CA ARG A 82 -5.19 3.18 -13.61
C ARG A 82 -4.63 4.51 -13.15
N VAL A 83 -3.31 4.62 -13.10
CA VAL A 83 -2.59 5.84 -12.69
C VAL A 83 -2.27 6.65 -13.94
N HIS A 84 -2.58 7.94 -13.90
CA HIS A 84 -2.25 8.91 -14.94
C HIS A 84 -1.22 9.90 -14.42
N VAL A 85 -0.11 10.04 -15.14
CA VAL A 85 0.94 11.02 -14.86
C VAL A 85 0.84 12.14 -15.89
N ALA A 86 0.52 13.36 -15.46
CA ALA A 86 0.47 14.49 -16.38
C ALA A 86 1.88 14.79 -16.96
N PRO A 87 1.98 15.26 -18.22
CA PRO A 87 3.28 15.48 -18.89
C PRO A 87 4.19 16.51 -18.22
N ASP A 88 3.62 17.45 -17.47
CA ASP A 88 4.30 18.55 -16.81
C ASP A 88 4.76 18.23 -15.38
N VAL A 89 4.37 17.06 -14.84
CA VAL A 89 4.83 16.61 -13.51
C VAL A 89 6.37 16.59 -13.50
N PRO A 90 7.01 17.26 -12.53
CA PRO A 90 8.46 17.21 -12.39
C PRO A 90 8.94 15.79 -12.06
N PRO A 91 10.12 15.37 -12.54
CA PRO A 91 10.75 14.14 -12.05
C PRO A 91 10.98 14.21 -10.55
N GLY A 92 10.71 13.12 -9.84
CA GLY A 92 10.78 13.07 -8.39
C GLY A 92 10.01 11.89 -7.81
N THR A 93 9.93 11.83 -6.49
CA THR A 93 9.15 10.82 -5.76
C THR A 93 7.98 11.50 -5.05
N TYR A 94 6.81 10.91 -5.19
CA TYR A 94 5.54 11.44 -4.68
C TYR A 94 4.89 10.45 -3.71
N ASP A 95 4.22 10.94 -2.68
CA ASP A 95 3.50 10.11 -1.71
C ASP A 95 2.22 9.56 -2.35
N ALA A 96 2.08 8.24 -2.38
CA ALA A 96 0.87 7.53 -2.77
C ALA A 96 0.21 6.88 -1.54
N ARG A 97 -1.10 7.06 -1.39
CA ARG A 97 -1.91 6.53 -0.29
C ARG A 97 -3.22 5.96 -0.81
N VAL A 98 -3.64 4.81 -0.31
CA VAL A 98 -4.96 4.28 -0.60
C VAL A 98 -5.96 4.76 0.45
N VAL A 99 -7.19 4.98 0.02
CA VAL A 99 -8.34 5.33 0.86
C VAL A 99 -9.39 4.24 0.70
N GLY A 100 -9.89 3.72 1.81
CA GLY A 100 -10.90 2.67 1.84
C GLY A 100 -11.76 2.76 3.09
N ARG A 101 -12.46 1.66 3.41
CA ARG A 101 -13.39 1.59 4.55
C ARG A 101 -12.79 2.06 5.88
N TRP A 102 -11.53 1.74 6.12
CA TRP A 102 -10.85 1.99 7.39
C TRP A 102 -10.03 3.28 7.42
N GLY A 103 -10.22 4.17 6.43
CA GLY A 103 -9.55 5.47 6.37
C GLY A 103 -8.42 5.50 5.34
N VAL A 104 -7.28 6.08 5.72
CA VAL A 104 -6.14 6.35 4.82
C VAL A 104 -4.94 5.53 5.26
N SER A 105 -4.21 4.95 4.30
CA SER A 105 -3.02 4.15 4.58
C SER A 105 -1.79 4.98 4.97
N ASN A 106 -0.75 4.27 5.42
CA ASN A 106 0.64 4.73 5.33
C ASN A 106 1.03 5.07 3.87
N PRO A 107 2.03 5.93 3.64
CA PRO A 107 2.46 6.26 2.29
C PRO A 107 3.32 5.15 1.65
N ARG A 108 3.31 5.15 0.32
CA ARG A 108 4.32 4.51 -0.54
C ARG A 108 4.81 5.52 -1.57
N LEU A 109 6.09 5.45 -1.91
CA LEU A 109 6.66 6.35 -2.91
C LEU A 109 6.29 5.87 -4.31
N PHE A 110 5.90 6.82 -5.15
CA PHE A 110 5.72 6.64 -6.58
C PHE A 110 6.70 7.58 -7.31
N ALA A 111 7.60 7.02 -8.12
CA ALA A 111 8.58 7.76 -8.86
C ALA A 111 8.00 8.26 -10.20
N VAL A 112 8.27 9.52 -10.52
CA VAL A 112 8.08 10.06 -11.86
C VAL A 112 9.45 10.32 -12.46
N ASP A 113 9.69 9.77 -13.64
CA ASP A 113 10.90 10.03 -14.41
C ASP A 113 10.59 10.81 -15.69
N ARG A 114 11.65 11.17 -16.41
CA ARG A 114 11.56 11.72 -17.76
C ARG A 114 12.56 11.05 -18.66
N GLY A 115 12.07 10.57 -19.80
CA GLY A 115 12.90 10.04 -20.87
C GLY A 115 13.41 8.63 -20.60
N LEU A 116 12.85 7.91 -19.62
CA LEU A 116 13.02 6.46 -19.55
C LEU A 116 11.89 5.76 -20.30
N THR A 117 12.20 4.62 -20.90
CA THR A 117 11.16 3.69 -21.36
C THR A 117 10.71 2.84 -20.17
N ASP A 118 9.43 2.91 -19.80
CA ASP A 118 8.87 2.01 -18.79
C ASP A 118 8.76 0.59 -19.36
N VAL A 119 9.39 -0.38 -18.70
CA VAL A 119 9.37 -1.79 -19.08
C VAL A 119 8.83 -2.60 -17.91
N VAL A 120 7.79 -3.39 -18.15
CA VAL A 120 7.32 -4.38 -17.17
C VAL A 120 8.14 -5.66 -17.35
N GLU A 121 8.63 -6.20 -16.25
CA GLU A 121 9.27 -7.51 -16.25
C GLU A 121 8.33 -8.59 -16.78
N ALA A 122 8.86 -9.51 -17.57
CA ALA A 122 8.11 -10.62 -18.15
C ALA A 122 8.86 -11.95 -17.97
N GLU A 123 8.17 -12.91 -17.35
CA GLU A 123 8.67 -14.26 -17.11
C GLU A 123 8.34 -15.22 -18.27
N PRO A 124 9.16 -16.26 -18.53
CA PRO A 124 10.39 -16.62 -17.80
C PRO A 124 11.59 -15.78 -18.24
N ASN A 125 12.43 -15.34 -17.30
CA ASN A 125 13.69 -14.65 -17.59
C ASN A 125 14.88 -15.13 -16.72
N ASN A 126 14.81 -16.34 -16.14
CA ASN A 126 15.73 -16.74 -15.08
C ASN A 126 17.10 -17.30 -15.55
N ASP A 127 17.28 -17.52 -16.85
CA ASP A 127 18.55 -17.98 -17.43
C ASP A 127 19.03 -17.07 -18.58
N PRO A 128 20.33 -17.08 -18.93
CA PRO A 128 20.88 -16.15 -19.92
C PRO A 128 20.28 -16.27 -21.33
N GLN A 129 19.72 -17.43 -21.69
CA GLN A 129 19.10 -17.64 -23.00
C GLN A 129 17.67 -17.08 -23.04
N GLN A 130 17.03 -16.96 -21.87
CA GLN A 130 15.69 -16.42 -21.70
C GLN A 130 15.68 -14.96 -21.23
N ALA A 131 16.85 -14.34 -21.07
CA ALA A 131 16.98 -12.97 -20.59
C ALA A 131 16.11 -11.98 -21.41
N GLN A 132 15.32 -11.18 -20.71
CA GLN A 132 14.41 -10.20 -21.30
C GLN A 132 15.21 -9.11 -22.00
N GLU A 133 14.88 -8.85 -23.26
CA GLU A 133 15.49 -7.78 -24.03
C GLU A 133 14.90 -6.42 -23.60
N VAL A 134 15.76 -5.48 -23.25
CA VAL A 134 15.38 -4.14 -22.80
C VAL A 134 16.16 -3.09 -23.57
N THR A 135 15.57 -1.91 -23.72
CA THR A 135 16.22 -0.79 -24.41
C THR A 135 17.15 -0.04 -23.45
N VAL A 136 18.22 0.54 -23.98
CA VAL A 136 19.04 1.48 -23.19
C VAL A 136 18.17 2.67 -22.76
N ASN A 137 18.38 3.15 -21.53
CA ASN A 137 17.55 4.18 -20.88
C ASN A 137 16.11 3.71 -20.59
N CYS A 138 15.95 2.52 -20.01
CA CYS A 138 14.66 2.05 -19.51
C CYS A 138 14.62 2.00 -17.98
N ALA A 139 13.42 2.07 -17.43
CA ALA A 139 13.13 1.67 -16.05
C ALA A 139 12.40 0.32 -16.09
N VAL A 140 12.95 -0.71 -15.43
CA VAL A 140 12.30 -2.03 -15.34
C VAL A 140 11.51 -2.12 -14.04
N ALA A 141 10.20 -2.33 -14.15
CA ALA A 141 9.33 -2.65 -13.05
C ALA A 141 9.36 -4.16 -12.79
N GLY A 142 10.30 -4.57 -11.93
CA GLY A 142 10.45 -5.97 -11.51
C GLY A 142 9.72 -6.31 -10.21
N THR A 143 9.46 -7.60 -10.00
CA THR A 143 8.87 -8.13 -8.77
C THR A 143 9.70 -9.26 -8.21
N SER A 144 10.11 -9.16 -6.95
CA SER A 144 10.81 -10.27 -6.29
C SER A 144 9.83 -11.34 -5.83
N ASP A 145 9.92 -12.54 -6.40
CA ASP A 145 9.11 -13.70 -6.02
C ASP A 145 9.99 -14.92 -5.63
N GLY A 146 10.27 -15.02 -4.32
CA GLY A 146 11.08 -16.13 -3.80
C GLY A 146 12.58 -15.90 -3.97
N ASN A 147 13.31 -16.95 -4.33
CA ASN A 147 14.79 -16.95 -4.39
C ASN A 147 15.28 -17.20 -5.83
N ASN A 148 14.71 -16.43 -6.76
CA ASN A 148 15.02 -16.49 -8.20
C ASN A 148 16.00 -15.38 -8.61
N VAL A 149 16.50 -15.48 -9.83
CA VAL A 149 17.40 -14.49 -10.45
C VAL A 149 16.82 -14.12 -11.79
N ASP A 150 16.60 -12.83 -12.02
CA ASP A 150 15.98 -12.34 -13.25
C ASP A 150 17.05 -11.68 -14.13
N GLN A 151 17.08 -12.05 -15.41
CA GLN A 151 18.15 -11.66 -16.33
C GLN A 151 17.65 -10.76 -17.44
N PHE A 152 18.42 -9.70 -17.73
CA PHE A 152 18.12 -8.70 -18.76
C PHE A 152 19.30 -8.55 -19.72
N ARG A 153 18.99 -8.26 -20.98
CA ARG A 153 19.98 -8.02 -22.04
C ARG A 153 19.61 -6.81 -22.92
N PHE A 154 20.62 -6.22 -23.55
CA PHE A 154 20.49 -5.11 -24.49
C PHE A 154 20.91 -5.53 -25.90
#